data_AF-A0A1J5GHC5-F1
#
_entry.id   AF-A0A1J5GHC5-F1
#
_cell.length_a   1.000
_cell.length_b   1.000
_cell.length_c   1.000
_cell.angle_alpha   90.00
_cell.angle_beta   90.00
_cell.angle_gamma   90.00
#
_symmetry.space_group_name_H-M   'P 1'
#
loop_
_entity.id
_entity.type
_entity.pdbx_description
1 polymer ?
#
loop_
_entity_poly.entity_id
_entity_poly.type
_entity_poly.pdbx_seq_one_letter_code
_entity_poly.pdbx_strand_id
1 'polypeptide(L)'
;MDLIQSLGFSELYAHVVSFLSTFFAWFPYWGPIFLGYLFWHQWMHYVQGRYILRINWIMLEVKIPKEIHKTPLAMEIMLNALYQSSGKIVWWDKYWKGKVKDWFSLEMVSLEGNVHFFIRTGAFYKNVIEAQLYAQYPDIEIHEVPDYTRYVDYKGKKGDWEMISSEYILAKEDAYPIKTYVDYGMDKEGVKEEFKIDPITSIIEYLGSIGKDEQIWIQILVQSASKRYKKADGSIGTWQDEGKALIEKIMKRDQKTDEGFTKLFMTTKGEQDAVAAIERSINKLGFDCGIRAIYLGKKDKADFGHIKALGGLLRPFTSNNLNSFKGGEQTYGWDFPWEDYDKTRLTWKKMDMFEAYKQRSWFHLPRKLKPFVLTTEELATIYHFPGGVAQTPTFGRIPSRKSEAPVNLPV
;
A
#
# COMPACT_ATOMS: atom_id res chain seq x y z
N MET A 1 15.04 44.67 -43.49
CA MET A 1 13.63 44.67 -43.05
C MET A 1 12.85 43.45 -43.56
N ASP A 2 13.41 42.63 -44.48
CA ASP A 2 12.60 41.65 -45.21
C ASP A 2 12.74 40.18 -44.81
N LEU A 3 13.53 39.84 -43.78
CA LEU A 3 13.64 38.44 -43.33
C LEU A 3 12.45 37.98 -42.47
N ILE A 4 11.79 38.91 -41.79
CA ILE A 4 10.61 38.65 -40.93
C ILE A 4 9.34 38.57 -41.80
N GLN A 5 9.28 39.34 -42.88
CA GLN A 5 8.20 39.24 -43.88
C GLN A 5 8.33 37.96 -44.72
N SER A 6 9.54 37.51 -45.06
CA SER A 6 9.74 36.28 -45.86
C SER A 6 9.37 34.99 -45.12
N LEU A 7 9.24 35.02 -43.79
CA LEU A 7 8.93 33.86 -42.95
C LEU A 7 7.46 33.78 -42.54
N GLY A 8 6.58 34.66 -43.06
CA GLY A 8 5.14 34.63 -42.75
C GLY A 8 4.79 34.91 -41.28
N PHE A 9 5.73 35.41 -40.49
CA PHE A 9 5.57 35.57 -39.04
C PHE A 9 4.49 36.61 -38.68
N SER A 10 4.33 37.65 -39.51
CA SER A 10 3.26 38.65 -39.34
C SER A 10 1.87 38.07 -39.56
N GLU A 11 1.71 37.18 -40.53
CA GLU A 11 0.47 36.48 -40.81
C GLU A 11 0.15 35.49 -39.69
N LEU A 12 1.13 34.70 -39.27
CA LEU A 12 1.01 33.79 -38.12
C LEU A 12 0.60 34.55 -36.85
N TYR A 13 1.26 35.68 -36.57
CA TYR A 13 0.92 36.54 -35.43
C TYR A 13 -0.51 37.06 -35.51
N ALA A 14 -0.93 37.58 -36.67
CA ALA A 14 -2.30 38.06 -36.88
C ALA A 14 -3.34 36.93 -36.70
N HIS A 15 -3.06 35.73 -37.21
CA HIS A 15 -3.91 34.55 -37.02
C HIS A 15 -3.99 34.13 -35.54
N VAL A 16 -2.88 34.12 -34.82
CA VAL A 16 -2.85 33.80 -33.38
C VAL A 16 -3.64 34.83 -32.59
N VAL A 17 -3.46 36.13 -32.86
CA VAL A 17 -4.20 37.20 -32.17
C VAL A 17 -5.70 37.12 -32.47
N SER A 18 -6.08 36.88 -33.73
CA SER A 18 -7.48 36.70 -34.13
C SER A 18 -8.12 35.45 -33.49
N PHE A 19 -7.37 34.35 -33.42
CA PHE A 19 -7.82 33.14 -32.74
C PHE A 19 -8.02 33.37 -31.23
N LEU A 20 -7.03 33.96 -30.56
CA LEU A 20 -7.10 34.24 -29.12
C LEU A 20 -8.21 35.24 -28.79
N SER A 21 -8.37 36.30 -29.59
CA SER A 21 -9.45 37.27 -29.37
C SER A 21 -10.83 36.64 -29.54
N THR A 22 -11.01 35.78 -30.53
CA THR A 22 -12.25 35.00 -30.72
C THR A 22 -12.46 34.02 -29.56
N PHE A 23 -11.42 33.31 -29.14
CA PHE A 23 -11.48 32.37 -28.01
C PHE A 23 -11.89 33.06 -26.70
N PHE A 24 -11.28 34.20 -26.37
CA PHE A 24 -11.62 34.98 -25.18
C PHE A 24 -12.93 35.76 -25.31
N ALA A 25 -13.37 36.12 -26.52
CA ALA A 25 -14.70 36.70 -26.72
C ALA A 25 -15.82 35.72 -26.32
N TRP A 26 -15.57 34.42 -26.46
CA TRP A 26 -16.48 33.36 -26.01
C TRP A 26 -16.33 33.00 -24.52
N PHE A 27 -15.42 33.66 -23.79
CA PHE A 27 -15.20 33.46 -22.35
C PHE A 27 -16.48 33.54 -21.51
N PRO A 28 -17.46 34.43 -21.77
CA PRO A 28 -18.71 34.44 -21.01
C PRO A 28 -19.49 33.11 -21.06
N TYR A 29 -19.28 32.28 -22.09
CA TYR A 29 -19.95 30.99 -22.25
C TYR A 29 -19.14 29.84 -21.65
N TRP A 30 -17.84 29.73 -21.97
CA TRP A 30 -17.00 28.62 -21.48
C TRP A 30 -16.36 28.90 -20.11
N GLY A 31 -16.12 30.17 -19.79
CA GLY A 31 -15.50 30.64 -18.56
C GLY A 31 -16.25 30.21 -17.30
N PRO A 32 -17.58 30.42 -17.18
CA PRO A 32 -18.33 29.95 -16.02
C PRO A 32 -18.28 28.42 -15.82
N ILE A 33 -18.28 27.64 -16.89
CA ILE A 33 -18.17 26.17 -16.82
C ILE A 33 -16.79 25.77 -16.31
N PHE A 34 -15.74 26.37 -16.89
CA PHE A 34 -14.35 26.12 -16.49
C PHE A 34 -14.09 26.54 -15.04
N LEU A 35 -14.52 27.73 -14.65
CA LEU A 35 -14.40 28.24 -13.28
C LEU A 35 -15.23 27.41 -12.30
N GLY A 36 -16.42 26.95 -12.68
CA GLY A 36 -17.24 26.05 -11.88
C GLY A 36 -16.56 24.71 -11.64
N TYR A 37 -15.92 24.14 -12.67
CA TYR A 37 -15.12 22.93 -12.55
C TYR A 37 -13.92 23.12 -11.62
N LEU A 38 -13.15 24.20 -11.80
CA LEU A 38 -12.01 24.53 -10.93
C LEU A 38 -12.44 24.77 -9.49
N PHE A 39 -13.52 25.53 -9.29
CA PHE A 39 -14.09 25.77 -7.97
C PHE A 39 -14.49 24.46 -7.31
N TRP A 40 -15.21 23.57 -8.01
CA TRP A 40 -15.61 22.29 -7.46
C TRP A 40 -14.41 21.42 -7.08
N HIS A 41 -13.39 21.37 -7.93
CA HIS A 41 -12.16 20.63 -7.65
C HIS A 41 -11.47 21.18 -6.40
N GLN A 42 -11.27 22.50 -6.32
CA GLN A 42 -10.64 23.16 -5.17
C GLN A 42 -11.49 23.06 -3.89
N TRP A 43 -12.81 23.14 -4.03
CA TRP A 43 -13.77 22.96 -2.93
C TRP A 43 -13.59 21.56 -2.33
N MET A 44 -13.62 20.52 -3.17
CA MET A 44 -13.43 19.15 -2.70
C MET A 44 -12.08 18.95 -2.00
N HIS A 45 -11.01 19.53 -2.54
CA HIS A 45 -9.68 19.50 -1.92
C HIS A 45 -9.71 20.15 -0.53
N TYR A 46 -10.31 21.34 -0.43
CA TYR A 46 -10.39 22.09 0.81
C TYR A 46 -11.19 21.37 1.89
N VAL A 47 -12.38 20.87 1.56
CA VAL A 47 -13.25 20.24 2.56
C VAL A 47 -12.68 18.89 3.01
N GLN A 48 -12.16 18.07 2.10
CA GLN A 48 -11.50 16.80 2.47
C GLN A 48 -10.24 17.05 3.29
N GLY A 49 -9.41 18.03 2.89
CA GLY A 49 -8.22 18.41 3.65
C GLY A 49 -8.56 18.86 5.07
N ARG A 50 -9.58 19.72 5.23
CA ARG A 50 -10.08 20.13 6.56
C ARG A 50 -10.56 18.95 7.39
N TYR A 51 -11.26 18.00 6.79
CA TYR A 51 -11.72 16.81 7.50
C TYR A 51 -10.54 15.97 7.99
N ILE A 52 -9.57 15.69 7.12
CA ILE A 52 -8.40 14.86 7.44
C ILE A 52 -7.54 15.48 8.55
N LEU A 53 -7.35 16.80 8.51
CA LEU A 53 -6.63 17.54 9.55
C LEU A 53 -7.32 17.53 10.91
N ARG A 54 -8.65 17.33 10.94
CA ARG A 54 -9.43 17.23 12.18
C ARG A 54 -9.33 15.86 12.84
N ILE A 55 -8.94 14.82 12.09
CA ILE A 55 -8.78 13.48 12.64
C ILE A 55 -7.61 13.49 13.62
N ASN A 56 -7.85 13.07 14.85
CA ASN A 56 -6.79 12.85 15.82
C ASN A 56 -6.08 11.53 15.50
N TRP A 57 -4.95 11.63 14.78
CA TRP A 57 -4.13 10.49 14.40
C TRP A 57 -3.20 10.09 15.55
N ILE A 58 -3.19 8.81 15.87
CA ILE A 58 -2.28 8.19 16.83
C ILE A 58 -1.45 7.13 16.14
N MET A 59 -0.27 6.84 16.71
CA MET A 59 0.62 5.78 16.25
C MET A 59 0.85 4.80 17.39
N LEU A 60 0.56 3.53 17.13
CA LEU A 60 0.72 2.44 18.08
C LEU A 60 1.93 1.63 17.67
N GLU A 61 2.95 1.59 18.53
CA GLU A 61 4.07 0.66 18.43
C GLU A 61 3.66 -0.68 19.04
N VAL A 62 3.78 -1.76 18.28
CA VAL A 62 3.56 -3.11 18.77
C VAL A 62 4.90 -3.77 19.03
N LYS A 63 5.21 -3.98 20.31
CA LYS A 63 6.39 -4.72 20.74
C LYS A 63 6.05 -6.19 20.86
N ILE A 64 6.83 -7.00 20.16
CA ILE A 64 6.59 -8.43 19.98
C ILE A 64 7.48 -9.21 20.96
N PRO A 65 6.95 -10.23 21.66
CA PRO A 65 7.72 -11.08 22.56
C PRO A 65 8.71 -11.96 21.79
N LYS A 66 9.60 -12.65 22.53
CA LYS A 66 10.62 -13.51 21.91
C LYS A 66 10.08 -14.69 21.13
N GLU A 67 8.93 -15.21 21.53
CA GLU A 67 8.32 -16.40 20.95
C GLU A 67 6.85 -16.10 20.66
N ILE A 68 6.44 -16.34 19.42
CA ILE A 68 5.04 -16.31 18.99
C ILE A 68 4.76 -17.63 18.29
N HIS A 69 3.78 -18.36 18.81
CA HIS A 69 3.35 -19.65 18.24
C HIS A 69 2.06 -19.57 17.42
N LYS A 70 1.62 -18.35 17.10
CA LYS A 70 0.41 -18.10 16.33
C LYS A 70 0.71 -18.13 14.84
N THR A 71 -0.23 -18.67 14.08
CA THR A 71 -0.17 -18.65 12.61
C THR A 71 -0.63 -17.29 12.07
N PRO A 72 -0.30 -16.94 10.82
CA PRO A 72 -0.80 -15.73 10.17
C PRO A 72 -2.33 -15.60 10.15
N LEU A 73 -3.07 -16.70 10.32
CA LEU A 73 -4.53 -16.69 10.51
C LEU A 73 -4.96 -15.82 11.70
N ALA A 74 -4.18 -15.77 12.78
CA ALA A 74 -4.46 -14.89 13.91
C ALA A 74 -4.42 -13.40 13.50
N MET A 75 -3.52 -13.05 12.59
CA MET A 75 -3.44 -11.71 12.00
C MET A 75 -4.61 -11.44 11.05
N GLU A 76 -5.05 -12.44 10.27
CA GLU A 76 -6.24 -12.32 9.43
C GLU A 76 -7.49 -11.93 10.24
N ILE A 77 -7.67 -12.56 11.42
CA ILE A 77 -8.77 -12.23 12.33
C ILE A 77 -8.65 -10.79 12.85
N MET A 78 -7.45 -10.35 13.23
CA MET A 78 -7.22 -8.97 13.65
C MET A 78 -7.53 -7.98 12.52
N LEU A 79 -7.07 -8.25 11.31
CA LEU A 79 -7.28 -7.38 10.15
C LEU A 79 -8.76 -7.26 9.76
N ASN A 80 -9.59 -8.26 10.04
CA ASN A 80 -11.05 -8.13 9.87
C ASN A 80 -11.61 -6.96 10.71
N ALA A 81 -11.04 -6.66 11.87
CA ALA A 81 -11.47 -5.53 12.69
C ALA A 81 -11.14 -4.17 12.06
N LEU A 82 -10.16 -4.11 11.16
CA LEU A 82 -9.86 -2.92 10.37
C LEU A 82 -10.83 -2.74 9.19
N TYR A 83 -11.66 -3.74 8.89
CA TYR A 83 -12.69 -3.64 7.85
C TYR A 83 -13.87 -2.80 8.35
N GLN A 84 -13.62 -1.50 8.48
CA GLN A 84 -14.62 -0.51 8.82
C GLN A 84 -15.29 -0.09 7.51
N SER A 85 -16.42 -0.72 7.21
CA SER A 85 -17.30 -0.23 6.16
C SER A 85 -17.87 1.10 6.66
N SER A 86 -17.25 2.22 6.26
CA SER A 86 -17.80 3.54 6.53
C SER A 86 -19.26 3.51 6.02
N GLY A 87 -20.22 3.43 6.95
CA GLY A 87 -21.64 3.30 6.61
C GLY A 87 -22.03 4.33 5.56
N LYS A 88 -23.01 4.00 4.69
CA LYS A 88 -23.41 4.78 3.49
C LYS A 88 -23.13 6.27 3.67
N ILE A 89 -21.99 6.75 3.15
CA ILE A 89 -21.62 8.15 3.27
C ILE A 89 -22.68 8.94 2.52
N VAL A 90 -23.49 9.70 3.25
CA VAL A 90 -24.53 10.55 2.67
C VAL A 90 -23.85 11.59 1.78
N TRP A 91 -24.47 11.93 0.65
CA TRP A 91 -23.92 12.90 -0.30
C TRP A 91 -23.52 14.23 0.40
N TRP A 92 -24.32 14.68 1.37
CA TRP A 92 -24.05 15.84 2.22
C TRP A 92 -22.74 15.70 3.00
N ASP A 93 -22.52 14.55 3.65
CA ASP A 93 -21.29 14.31 4.40
C ASP A 93 -20.07 14.25 3.47
N LYS A 94 -20.23 13.69 2.26
CA LYS A 94 -19.15 13.59 1.28
C LYS A 94 -18.75 14.96 0.70
N TYR A 95 -19.73 15.75 0.25
CA TYR A 95 -19.47 16.97 -0.53
C TYR A 95 -19.42 18.25 0.32
N TRP A 96 -20.16 18.33 1.43
CA TRP A 96 -20.16 19.50 2.32
C TRP A 96 -19.31 19.34 3.56
N LYS A 97 -19.29 18.14 4.18
CA LYS A 97 -18.39 17.87 5.32
C LYS A 97 -17.05 17.26 4.91
N GLY A 98 -16.91 16.82 3.66
CA GLY A 98 -15.67 16.25 3.13
C GLY A 98 -15.30 14.93 3.78
N LYS A 99 -16.27 14.20 4.34
CA LYS A 99 -16.03 12.94 5.00
C LYS A 99 -15.43 11.95 4.01
N VAL A 100 -14.25 11.46 4.39
CA VAL A 100 -13.51 10.43 3.65
C VAL A 100 -13.76 9.06 4.29
N LYS A 101 -13.38 8.00 3.58
CA LYS A 101 -13.34 6.67 4.17
C LYS A 101 -12.26 6.62 5.23
N ASP A 102 -12.48 5.82 6.26
CA ASP A 102 -11.46 5.57 7.27
C ASP A 102 -10.38 4.66 6.67
N TRP A 103 -9.11 5.01 6.90
CA TRP A 103 -7.97 4.20 6.48
C TRP A 103 -6.97 4.05 7.62
N PHE A 104 -6.19 2.99 7.53
CA PHE A 104 -5.18 2.60 8.51
C PHE A 104 -3.84 2.45 7.81
N SER A 105 -2.74 2.65 8.55
CA SER A 105 -1.38 2.38 8.07
C SER A 105 -0.77 1.25 8.87
N LEU A 106 -0.40 0.17 8.21
CA LEU A 106 0.39 -0.92 8.78
C LEU A 106 1.83 -0.71 8.33
N GLU A 107 2.74 -0.50 9.27
CA GLU A 107 4.11 -0.11 8.98
C GLU A 107 5.12 -1.07 9.62
N MET A 108 6.15 -1.43 8.84
CA MET A 108 7.33 -2.16 9.31
C MET A 108 8.53 -1.26 9.08
N VAL A 109 9.24 -0.94 10.16
CA VAL A 109 10.24 0.12 10.16
C VAL A 109 11.52 -0.41 10.78
N SER A 110 12.63 -0.30 10.06
CA SER A 110 13.97 -0.52 10.59
C SER A 110 14.61 0.82 10.92
N LEU A 111 15.01 0.97 12.18
CA LEU A 111 15.80 2.11 12.68
C LEU A 111 17.17 1.58 13.11
N GLU A 112 18.20 1.82 12.29
CA GLU A 112 19.57 1.34 12.56
C GLU A 112 19.62 -0.18 12.78
N GLY A 113 18.84 -0.92 11.98
CA GLY A 113 18.72 -2.38 12.07
C GLY A 113 17.66 -2.87 13.06
N ASN A 114 17.18 -2.03 13.99
CA ASN A 114 16.11 -2.43 14.91
C ASN A 114 14.75 -2.40 14.23
N VAL A 115 14.07 -3.55 14.19
CA VAL A 115 12.77 -3.69 13.51
C VAL A 115 11.62 -3.38 14.47
N HIS A 116 10.75 -2.46 14.06
CA HIS A 116 9.57 -2.00 14.77
C HIS A 116 8.32 -2.20 13.91
N PHE A 117 7.21 -2.56 14.56
CA PHE A 117 5.90 -2.65 13.95
C PHE A 117 5.04 -1.49 14.44
N PHE A 118 4.47 -0.72 13.51
CA PHE A 118 3.57 0.37 13.84
C PHE A 118 2.21 0.19 13.18
N ILE A 119 1.18 0.66 13.87
CA ILE A 119 -0.16 0.83 13.33
C ILE A 119 -0.58 2.28 13.54
N ARG A 120 -0.78 3.01 12.45
CA ARG A 120 -1.35 4.37 12.52
C ARG A 120 -2.85 4.32 12.30
N THR A 121 -3.59 4.93 13.22
CA THR A 121 -5.05 4.90 13.23
C THR A 121 -5.62 6.19 13.82
N GLY A 122 -6.92 6.43 13.63
CA GLY A 122 -7.63 7.46 14.38
C GLY A 122 -7.83 7.05 15.84
N ALA A 123 -7.70 8.00 16.77
CA ALA A 123 -7.81 7.74 18.21
C ALA A 123 -9.09 7.00 18.63
N PHE A 124 -10.17 7.17 17.87
CA PHE A 124 -11.45 6.46 18.06
C PHE A 124 -11.31 4.93 17.98
N TYR A 125 -10.42 4.41 17.13
CA TYR A 125 -10.26 2.97 16.91
C TYR A 125 -9.22 2.32 17.83
N LYS A 126 -8.52 3.11 18.67
CA LYS A 126 -7.45 2.63 19.56
C LYS A 126 -7.86 1.39 20.35
N ASN A 127 -8.93 1.52 21.13
CA ASN A 127 -9.39 0.47 22.05
C ASN A 127 -9.83 -0.80 21.30
N VAL A 128 -10.43 -0.65 20.11
CA VAL A 128 -10.87 -1.79 19.30
C VAL A 128 -9.67 -2.54 18.75
N ILE A 129 -8.66 -1.82 18.24
CA ILE A 129 -7.43 -2.41 17.70
C ILE A 129 -6.63 -3.09 18.80
N GLU A 130 -6.45 -2.43 19.95
CA GLU A 130 -5.76 -3.00 21.11
C GLU A 130 -6.45 -4.28 21.59
N ALA A 131 -7.77 -4.25 21.78
CA ALA A 131 -8.52 -5.43 22.23
C ALA A 131 -8.40 -6.62 21.26
N GLN A 132 -8.45 -6.37 19.95
CA GLN A 132 -8.33 -7.43 18.94
C GLN A 132 -6.91 -7.98 18.84
N LEU A 133 -5.91 -7.11 18.96
CA LEU A 133 -4.51 -7.52 19.02
C LEU A 133 -4.21 -8.37 20.26
N TYR A 134 -4.63 -7.93 21.46
CA TYR A 134 -4.45 -8.69 22.70
C TYR A 134 -5.22 -10.01 22.70
N ALA A 135 -6.40 -10.07 22.05
CA ALA A 135 -7.17 -11.30 21.95
C ALA A 135 -6.45 -12.39 21.13
N GLN A 136 -5.71 -11.99 20.09
CA GLN A 136 -4.96 -12.91 19.22
C GLN A 136 -3.53 -13.15 19.73
N TYR A 137 -2.92 -12.12 20.29
CA TYR A 137 -1.54 -12.09 20.80
C TYR A 137 -1.53 -11.51 22.22
N PRO A 138 -1.71 -12.33 23.26
CA PRO A 138 -1.80 -11.83 24.64
C PRO A 138 -0.46 -11.27 25.17
N ASP A 139 0.67 -11.73 24.62
CA ASP A 139 2.02 -11.44 25.14
C ASP A 139 2.70 -10.22 24.49
N ILE A 140 2.02 -9.51 23.59
CA ILE A 140 2.56 -8.26 23.00
C ILE A 140 2.40 -7.10 23.98
N GLU A 141 3.16 -6.04 23.79
CA GLU A 141 2.91 -4.76 24.45
C GLU A 141 2.64 -3.69 23.40
N ILE A 142 1.54 -2.95 23.56
CA ILE A 142 1.16 -1.86 22.65
C ILE A 142 1.43 -0.53 23.35
N HIS A 143 2.25 0.31 22.72
CA HIS A 143 2.63 1.63 23.24
C HIS A 143 2.21 2.72 22.26
N GLU A 144 1.59 3.80 22.75
CA GLU A 144 1.34 4.99 21.93
C GLU A 144 2.61 5.82 21.84
N VAL A 145 3.11 6.05 20.62
CA VAL A 145 4.38 6.72 20.37
C VAL A 145 4.21 7.92 19.42
N PRO A 146 5.10 8.93 19.50
CA PRO A 146 5.18 9.97 18.48
C PRO A 146 5.56 9.39 17.11
N ASP A 147 5.06 10.01 16.03
CA ASP A 147 5.40 9.60 14.66
C ASP A 147 6.91 9.70 14.39
N TYR A 148 7.55 8.55 14.13
CA TYR A 148 8.99 8.44 13.92
C TYR A 148 9.47 9.23 12.69
N THR A 149 8.59 9.49 11.72
CA THR A 149 8.95 10.27 10.52
C THR A 149 9.26 11.75 10.82
N ARG A 150 8.98 12.21 12.05
CA ARG A 150 9.35 13.54 12.53
C ARG A 150 10.85 13.67 12.80
N TYR A 151 11.54 12.56 13.04
CA TYR A 151 12.97 12.55 13.34
C TYR A 151 13.87 12.59 12.09
N VAL A 152 13.27 12.49 10.90
CA VAL A 152 13.97 12.66 9.63
C VAL A 152 13.44 13.89 8.91
N ASP A 153 14.36 14.71 8.42
CA ASP A 153 14.07 15.93 7.66
C ASP A 153 14.79 15.87 6.31
N TYR A 154 14.08 15.37 5.29
CA TYR A 154 14.62 15.25 3.94
C TYR A 154 14.45 16.57 3.17
N LYS A 155 15.56 17.26 2.91
CA LYS A 155 15.60 18.55 2.20
C LYS A 155 16.19 18.45 0.78
N GLY A 156 16.05 17.31 0.14
CA GLY A 156 16.63 17.07 -1.18
C GLY A 156 18.15 17.25 -1.18
N LYS A 157 18.70 17.86 -2.23
CA LYS A 157 20.16 18.09 -2.39
C LYS A 157 20.83 18.78 -1.20
N LYS A 158 20.11 19.63 -0.47
CA LYS A 158 20.65 20.43 0.65
C LYS A 158 20.60 19.71 2.01
N GLY A 159 19.90 18.58 2.10
CA GLY A 159 19.77 17.82 3.35
C GLY A 159 20.92 16.84 3.58
N ASP A 160 20.94 16.23 4.75
CA ASP A 160 21.95 15.21 5.13
C ASP A 160 21.55 13.79 4.72
N TRP A 161 20.31 13.61 4.31
CA TRP A 161 19.71 12.32 3.99
C TRP A 161 19.64 12.12 2.48
N GLU A 162 20.07 10.96 2.02
CA GLU A 162 19.72 10.43 0.71
C GLU A 162 18.54 9.48 0.85
N MET A 163 17.66 9.51 -0.15
CA MET A 163 16.43 8.72 -0.14
C MET A 163 16.28 7.91 -1.43
N ILE A 164 15.82 6.68 -1.28
CA ILE A 164 15.35 5.81 -2.34
C ILE A 164 13.95 5.35 -1.98
N SER A 165 12.99 5.45 -2.89
CA SER A 165 11.64 4.96 -2.66
C SER A 165 11.11 4.14 -3.83
N SER A 166 10.25 3.18 -3.49
CA SER A 166 9.49 2.39 -4.44
C SER A 166 8.05 2.27 -3.97
N GLU A 167 7.12 2.62 -4.85
CA GLU A 167 5.72 2.22 -4.73
C GLU A 167 5.52 0.86 -5.43
N TYR A 168 4.60 0.05 -4.94
CA TYR A 168 4.29 -1.25 -5.53
C TYR A 168 2.87 -1.25 -6.07
N ILE A 169 2.68 -1.92 -7.20
CA ILE A 169 1.38 -2.16 -7.83
C ILE A 169 1.28 -3.63 -8.23
N LEU A 170 0.06 -4.15 -8.40
CA LEU A 170 -0.14 -5.50 -8.90
C LEU A 170 0.16 -5.59 -10.40
N ALA A 171 0.73 -6.72 -10.81
CA ALA A 171 1.05 -7.00 -12.20
C ALA A 171 -0.20 -7.42 -13.00
N LYS A 172 -1.07 -8.24 -12.39
CA LYS A 172 -2.36 -8.69 -12.93
C LYS A 172 -3.51 -7.92 -12.28
N GLU A 173 -4.72 -8.17 -12.78
CA GLU A 173 -5.99 -7.62 -12.26
C GLU A 173 -6.22 -7.92 -10.77
N ASP A 174 -7.01 -7.08 -10.10
CA ASP A 174 -7.31 -7.15 -8.64
C ASP A 174 -7.97 -8.49 -8.25
N ALA A 175 -8.56 -9.21 -9.20
CA ALA A 175 -9.19 -10.52 -8.98
C ALA A 175 -8.19 -11.67 -8.74
N TYR A 176 -6.96 -11.57 -9.24
CA TYR A 176 -5.95 -12.58 -8.96
C TYR A 176 -5.33 -12.30 -7.59
N PRO A 177 -5.40 -13.25 -6.64
CA PRO A 177 -4.73 -13.08 -5.35
C PRO A 177 -3.21 -13.22 -5.52
N ILE A 178 -2.42 -12.71 -4.58
CA ILE A 178 -0.99 -13.03 -4.42
C ILE A 178 -0.83 -14.43 -3.80
N LYS A 179 0.42 -14.90 -3.72
CA LYS A 179 0.70 -16.12 -2.97
C LYS A 179 0.55 -15.86 -1.46
N THR A 180 -0.30 -16.64 -0.81
CA THR A 180 -0.73 -16.45 0.58
C THR A 180 -0.08 -17.45 1.54
N TYR A 181 -0.28 -17.24 2.85
CA TYR A 181 0.22 -18.14 3.89
C TYR A 181 -0.31 -19.57 3.77
N VAL A 182 -1.52 -19.75 3.23
CA VAL A 182 -2.14 -21.06 2.97
C VAL A 182 -1.38 -21.79 1.87
N ASP A 183 -0.93 -21.07 0.83
CA ASP A 183 -0.16 -21.65 -0.27
C ASP A 183 1.26 -22.05 0.16
N TYR A 184 1.75 -21.44 1.24
CA TYR A 184 2.98 -21.84 1.94
C TYR A 184 2.76 -22.99 2.94
N GLY A 185 1.52 -23.42 3.17
CA GLY A 185 1.18 -24.48 4.12
C GLY A 185 1.37 -24.08 5.59
N MET A 186 1.37 -22.78 5.91
CA MET A 186 1.50 -22.28 7.28
C MET A 186 0.23 -22.47 8.12
N ASP A 187 -0.87 -22.82 7.47
CA ASP A 187 -2.16 -23.17 8.07
C ASP A 187 -2.21 -24.63 8.58
N LYS A 188 -1.30 -25.50 8.10
CA LYS A 188 -1.31 -26.93 8.46
C LYS A 188 -0.85 -27.16 9.89
N GLU A 189 -1.72 -27.79 10.67
CA GLU A 189 -1.41 -28.22 12.05
C GLU A 189 -0.38 -29.36 12.05
N GLY A 190 0.56 -29.34 13.00
CA GLY A 190 1.55 -30.41 13.22
C GLY A 190 2.93 -30.22 12.57
N VAL A 191 3.14 -29.16 11.77
CA VAL A 191 4.49 -28.80 11.29
C VAL A 191 5.25 -28.10 12.42
N LYS A 192 6.41 -28.65 12.84
CA LYS A 192 7.30 -27.96 13.80
C LYS A 192 7.65 -26.59 13.24
N GLU A 193 7.72 -25.57 14.10
CA GLU A 193 7.96 -24.19 13.65
C GLU A 193 9.22 -24.06 12.80
N GLU A 194 10.28 -24.78 13.13
CA GLU A 194 11.55 -24.81 12.39
C GLU A 194 11.40 -25.19 10.91
N PHE A 195 10.38 -25.97 10.55
CA PHE A 195 10.12 -26.39 9.16
C PHE A 195 9.14 -25.48 8.42
N LYS A 196 8.57 -24.47 9.10
CA LYS A 196 7.67 -23.51 8.46
C LYS A 196 8.49 -22.53 7.62
N ILE A 197 8.15 -22.44 6.34
CA ILE A 197 8.75 -21.46 5.42
C ILE A 197 7.87 -20.23 5.43
N ASP A 198 8.30 -19.21 6.17
CA ASP A 198 7.59 -17.94 6.27
C ASP A 198 8.21 -16.89 5.33
N PRO A 199 7.45 -16.40 4.31
CA PRO A 199 7.95 -15.41 3.36
C PRO A 199 8.33 -14.06 3.99
N ILE A 200 7.72 -13.67 5.13
CA ILE A 200 8.03 -12.38 5.77
C ILE A 200 9.42 -12.36 6.41
N THR A 201 9.99 -13.55 6.71
CA THR A 201 11.34 -13.69 7.29
C THR A 201 12.38 -12.98 6.45
N SER A 202 12.31 -13.12 5.12
CA SER A 202 13.23 -12.45 4.19
C SER A 202 13.16 -10.91 4.26
N ILE A 203 11.97 -10.36 4.53
CA ILE A 203 11.78 -8.91 4.71
C ILE A 203 12.38 -8.48 6.04
N ILE A 204 12.14 -9.23 7.11
CA ILE A 204 12.65 -8.91 8.45
C ILE A 204 14.17 -9.02 8.51
N GLU A 205 14.77 -10.02 7.87
CA GLU A 205 16.23 -10.16 7.76
C GLU A 205 16.84 -8.97 7.02
N TYR A 206 16.23 -8.55 5.91
CA TYR A 206 16.67 -7.37 5.18
C TYR A 206 16.54 -6.10 6.04
N LEU A 207 15.41 -5.90 6.72
CA LEU A 207 15.23 -4.80 7.66
C LEU A 207 16.27 -4.85 8.79
N GLY A 208 16.61 -6.03 9.29
CA GLY A 208 17.60 -6.25 10.35
C GLY A 208 19.05 -6.05 9.93
N SER A 209 19.36 -6.16 8.64
CA SER A 209 20.71 -5.99 8.08
C SER A 209 21.16 -4.53 7.93
N ILE A 210 20.24 -3.58 8.17
CA ILE A 210 20.48 -2.15 7.99
C ILE A 210 21.45 -1.62 9.05
N GLY A 211 22.42 -0.83 8.61
CA GLY A 211 23.49 -0.32 9.46
C GLY A 211 23.09 0.92 10.26
N LYS A 212 24.05 1.42 11.04
CA LYS A 212 23.91 2.68 11.77
C LYS A 212 23.71 3.85 10.80
N ASP A 213 22.88 4.82 11.17
CA ASP A 213 22.55 6.02 10.38
C ASP A 213 21.77 5.73 9.08
N GLU A 214 21.21 4.53 8.98
CA GLU A 214 20.31 4.09 7.90
C GLU A 214 18.95 3.66 8.46
N GLN A 215 17.91 3.83 7.67
CA GLN A 215 16.55 3.47 8.02
C GLN A 215 15.80 2.93 6.80
N ILE A 216 14.93 1.95 7.02
CA ILE A 216 13.99 1.47 6.01
C ILE A 216 12.58 1.50 6.55
N TRP A 217 11.68 2.09 5.80
CA TRP A 217 10.29 2.24 6.19
C TRP A 217 9.39 1.60 5.14
N ILE A 218 8.64 0.58 5.52
CA ILE A 218 7.63 -0.08 4.70
C ILE A 218 6.28 0.35 5.23
N GLN A 219 5.40 0.79 4.32
CA GLN A 219 4.07 1.28 4.63
C GLN A 219 3.05 0.57 3.75
N ILE A 220 2.04 -0.02 4.40
CA ILE A 220 0.89 -0.67 3.79
C ILE A 220 -0.35 0.08 4.26
N LEU A 221 -0.90 0.92 3.39
CA LEU A 221 -2.13 1.66 3.66
C LEU A 221 -3.32 0.80 3.27
N VAL A 222 -4.30 0.70 4.17
CA VAL A 222 -5.49 -0.13 3.98
C VAL A 222 -6.77 0.67 4.25
N GLN A 223 -7.77 0.50 3.39
CA GLN A 223 -9.13 1.00 3.60
C GLN A 223 -10.13 -0.05 3.08
N SER A 224 -11.40 0.01 3.50
CA SER A 224 -12.43 -0.90 2.98
C SER A 224 -12.58 -0.79 1.45
N ALA A 225 -12.64 -1.95 0.77
CA ALA A 225 -12.65 -1.99 -0.69
C ALA A 225 -13.78 -1.15 -1.32
N SER A 226 -13.43 -0.42 -2.37
CA SER A 226 -14.37 0.42 -3.12
C SER A 226 -14.89 -0.31 -4.35
N LYS A 227 -16.11 0.00 -4.76
CA LYS A 227 -16.63 -0.43 -6.06
C LYS A 227 -15.85 0.28 -7.17
N ARG A 228 -15.05 -0.47 -7.92
CA ARG A 228 -14.21 0.03 -9.04
C ARG A 228 -14.39 -0.74 -10.34
N TYR A 229 -14.84 -1.99 -10.26
CA TYR A 229 -14.94 -2.85 -11.43
C TYR A 229 -16.06 -2.36 -12.34
N LYS A 230 -15.79 -2.15 -13.63
CA LYS A 230 -16.83 -1.82 -14.61
C LYS A 230 -17.36 -3.11 -15.21
N LYS A 231 -18.61 -3.44 -14.90
CA LYS A 231 -19.28 -4.60 -15.47
C LYS A 231 -19.60 -4.34 -16.95
N ALA A 232 -19.86 -5.41 -17.69
CA ALA A 232 -20.21 -5.34 -19.12
C ALA A 232 -21.52 -4.54 -19.38
N ASP A 233 -22.41 -4.46 -18.40
CA ASP A 233 -23.65 -3.68 -18.43
C ASP A 233 -23.45 -2.17 -18.16
N GLY A 234 -22.20 -1.73 -17.93
CA GLY A 234 -21.85 -0.34 -17.59
C GLY A 234 -22.00 0.01 -16.11
N SER A 235 -22.51 -0.90 -15.28
CA SER A 235 -22.61 -0.69 -13.83
C SER A 235 -21.25 -0.87 -13.13
N ILE A 236 -21.09 -0.20 -11.98
CA ILE A 236 -19.86 -0.30 -11.17
C ILE A 236 -20.04 -1.38 -10.11
N GLY A 237 -19.36 -2.50 -10.31
CA GLY A 237 -19.28 -3.65 -9.43
C GLY A 237 -18.13 -3.60 -8.43
N THR A 238 -18.06 -4.66 -7.64
CA THR A 238 -16.99 -4.96 -6.68
C THR A 238 -15.90 -5.81 -7.34
N TRP A 239 -14.72 -5.88 -6.72
CA TRP A 239 -13.65 -6.80 -7.15
C TRP A 239 -14.09 -8.28 -7.05
N GLN A 240 -15.03 -8.61 -6.17
CA GLN A 240 -15.63 -9.95 -6.10
C GLN A 240 -16.41 -10.30 -7.38
N ASP A 241 -17.07 -9.32 -8.00
CA ASP A 241 -17.75 -9.51 -9.29
C ASP A 241 -16.73 -9.76 -10.41
N GLU A 242 -15.57 -9.08 -10.36
CA GLU A 242 -14.45 -9.30 -11.29
C GLU A 242 -13.89 -10.72 -11.17
N GLY A 243 -13.69 -11.20 -9.94
CA GLY A 243 -13.26 -12.57 -9.68
C GLY A 243 -14.23 -13.63 -10.20
N LYS A 244 -15.54 -13.44 -10.00
CA LYS A 244 -16.57 -14.35 -10.55
C LYS A 244 -16.57 -14.36 -12.08
N ALA A 245 -16.49 -13.19 -12.71
CA ALA A 245 -16.39 -13.08 -14.16
C ALA A 245 -15.12 -13.75 -14.71
N LEU A 246 -14.03 -13.68 -13.96
CA LEU A 246 -12.77 -14.31 -14.31
C LEU A 246 -12.82 -15.84 -14.20
N ILE A 247 -13.43 -16.38 -13.14
CA ILE A 247 -13.70 -17.82 -12.99
C ILE A 247 -14.55 -18.32 -14.17
N GLU A 248 -15.65 -17.64 -14.48
CA GLU A 248 -16.49 -18.01 -15.62
C GLU A 248 -15.71 -17.98 -16.95
N LYS A 249 -14.82 -17.02 -17.14
CA LYS A 249 -13.98 -16.91 -18.35
C LYS A 249 -13.02 -18.08 -18.48
N ILE A 250 -12.39 -18.51 -17.38
CA ILE A 250 -11.50 -19.67 -17.34
C ILE A 250 -12.32 -20.93 -17.67
N MET A 251 -13.46 -21.13 -17.00
CA MET A 251 -14.32 -22.31 -17.22
C MET A 251 -14.94 -22.37 -18.63
N LYS A 252 -15.32 -21.23 -19.22
CA LYS A 252 -15.90 -21.16 -20.58
C LYS A 252 -14.84 -21.35 -21.69
N ARG A 253 -13.57 -21.04 -21.43
CA ARG A 253 -12.47 -21.33 -22.37
C ARG A 253 -12.36 -22.83 -22.64
N ASP A 254 -12.47 -23.62 -21.57
CA ASP A 254 -12.35 -25.08 -21.63
C ASP A 254 -13.56 -25.76 -22.30
N GLN A 255 -14.72 -25.09 -22.34
CA GLN A 255 -15.93 -25.63 -22.99
C GLN A 255 -15.92 -25.56 -24.52
N LYS A 256 -15.02 -24.78 -25.15
CA LYS A 256 -15.02 -24.58 -26.61
C LYS A 256 -14.27 -25.65 -27.42
N THR A 257 -13.76 -26.70 -26.78
CA THR A 257 -13.04 -27.78 -27.45
C THR A 257 -13.95 -29.02 -27.52
N ASP A 258 -14.77 -29.12 -28.57
CA ASP A 258 -15.62 -30.30 -28.81
C ASP A 258 -14.89 -31.31 -29.71
N GLU A 259 -14.65 -32.52 -29.18
CA GLU A 259 -15.19 -33.81 -29.66
C GLU A 259 -14.50 -34.98 -28.93
N GLY A 260 -15.28 -35.89 -28.31
CA GLY A 260 -14.84 -37.26 -27.99
C GLY A 260 -14.32 -37.55 -26.57
N PHE A 261 -15.23 -38.03 -25.72
CA PHE A 261 -15.00 -39.02 -24.64
C PHE A 261 -14.16 -38.74 -23.38
N THR A 262 -13.65 -37.53 -23.13
CA THR A 262 -13.09 -37.21 -21.78
C THR A 262 -13.59 -35.86 -21.26
N LYS A 263 -14.85 -35.81 -20.83
CA LYS A 263 -15.50 -34.63 -20.23
C LYS A 263 -15.12 -34.39 -18.75
N LEU A 264 -14.08 -35.06 -18.25
CA LEU A 264 -13.52 -34.88 -16.92
C LEU A 264 -12.06 -34.43 -17.08
N PHE A 265 -11.73 -33.22 -16.60
CA PHE A 265 -10.37 -32.68 -16.41
C PHE A 265 -9.57 -32.23 -17.65
N MET A 266 -9.87 -31.06 -18.22
CA MET A 266 -8.85 -30.33 -19.02
C MET A 266 -8.61 -28.87 -18.60
N THR A 267 -9.02 -28.48 -17.40
CA THR A 267 -8.38 -27.31 -16.78
C THR A 267 -6.99 -27.75 -16.32
N THR A 268 -5.94 -27.07 -16.77
CA THR A 268 -4.58 -27.43 -16.34
C THR A 268 -4.50 -27.36 -14.82
N LYS A 269 -3.66 -28.19 -14.17
CA LYS A 269 -3.53 -28.15 -12.69
C LYS A 269 -3.28 -26.73 -12.17
N GLY A 270 -2.48 -25.94 -12.89
CA GLY A 270 -2.22 -24.53 -12.54
C GLY A 270 -3.46 -23.62 -12.66
N GLU A 271 -4.33 -23.85 -13.63
CA GLU A 271 -5.60 -23.13 -13.76
C GLU A 271 -6.61 -23.57 -12.68
N GLN A 272 -6.65 -24.85 -12.31
CA GLN A 272 -7.47 -25.33 -11.19
C GLN A 272 -7.03 -24.71 -9.87
N ASP A 273 -5.71 -24.69 -9.61
CA ASP A 273 -5.14 -24.07 -8.42
C ASP A 273 -5.44 -22.55 -8.39
N ALA A 274 -5.37 -21.88 -9.55
CA ALA A 274 -5.71 -20.46 -9.65
C ALA A 274 -7.20 -20.20 -9.39
N VAL A 275 -8.11 -21.00 -9.96
CA VAL A 275 -9.56 -20.90 -9.72
C VAL A 275 -9.87 -21.12 -8.24
N ALA A 276 -9.30 -22.16 -7.62
CA ALA A 276 -9.49 -22.44 -6.20
C ALA A 276 -8.99 -21.29 -5.31
N ALA A 277 -7.83 -20.70 -5.65
CA ALA A 277 -7.31 -19.54 -4.92
C ALA A 277 -8.21 -18.30 -5.07
N ILE A 278 -8.76 -18.05 -6.26
CA ILE A 278 -9.70 -16.94 -6.52
C ILE A 278 -11.02 -17.17 -5.77
N GLU A 279 -11.56 -18.39 -5.78
CA GLU A 279 -12.77 -18.73 -5.02
C GLU A 279 -12.57 -18.53 -3.52
N ARG A 280 -11.41 -18.92 -2.99
CA ARG A 280 -11.04 -18.66 -1.60
C ARG A 280 -10.96 -17.16 -1.32
N SER A 281 -10.29 -16.39 -2.18
CA SER A 281 -10.09 -14.96 -1.98
C SER A 281 -11.42 -14.20 -1.98
N ILE A 282 -12.33 -14.48 -2.93
CA ILE A 282 -13.65 -13.81 -3.05
C ILE A 282 -14.47 -13.92 -1.76
N ASN A 283 -14.32 -15.02 -1.01
CA ASN A 283 -15.05 -15.25 0.24
C ASN A 283 -14.47 -14.49 1.45
N LYS A 284 -13.36 -13.78 1.28
CA LYS A 284 -12.70 -12.98 2.33
C LYS A 284 -13.02 -11.49 2.17
N LEU A 285 -12.75 -10.71 3.21
CA LEU A 285 -12.89 -9.25 3.17
C LEU A 285 -11.75 -8.64 2.34
N GLY A 286 -12.11 -7.79 1.38
CA GLY A 286 -11.15 -7.09 0.52
C GLY A 286 -10.87 -5.68 0.99
N PHE A 287 -9.60 -5.27 0.94
CA PHE A 287 -9.13 -3.93 1.27
C PHE A 287 -8.53 -3.28 0.05
N ASP A 288 -8.85 -2.00 -0.16
CA ASP A 288 -8.06 -1.18 -1.07
C ASP A 288 -6.72 -0.87 -0.39
N CYS A 289 -5.64 -1.21 -1.07
CA CYS A 289 -4.30 -1.17 -0.54
C CYS A 289 -3.39 -0.26 -1.36
N GLY A 290 -2.41 0.33 -0.67
CA GLY A 290 -1.29 1.04 -1.26
C GLY A 290 -0.02 0.69 -0.50
N ILE A 291 1.01 0.19 -1.20
CA ILE A 291 2.26 -0.21 -0.57
C ILE A 291 3.39 0.68 -1.07
N ARG A 292 4.17 1.21 -0.13
CA ARG A 292 5.36 2.01 -0.39
C ARG A 292 6.49 1.58 0.54
N ALA A 293 7.70 1.54 0.01
CA ALA A 293 8.91 1.40 0.80
C ALA A 293 9.85 2.59 0.55
N ILE A 294 10.50 3.06 1.61
CA ILE A 294 11.50 4.11 1.59
C ILE A 294 12.75 3.61 2.30
N TYR A 295 13.90 3.78 1.67
CA TYR A 295 15.21 3.69 2.30
C TYR A 295 15.76 5.11 2.46
N LEU A 296 16.31 5.37 3.64
CA LEU A 296 16.93 6.64 4.04
C LEU A 296 18.30 6.32 4.62
N GLY A 297 19.34 6.93 4.07
CA GLY A 297 20.70 6.83 4.60
C GLY A 297 21.31 8.22 4.70
N LYS A 298 22.15 8.46 5.72
CA LYS A 298 23.00 9.66 5.71
C LYS A 298 23.93 9.64 4.49
N LYS A 299 24.21 10.80 3.90
CA LYS A 299 24.96 10.93 2.62
C LYS A 299 26.27 10.15 2.54
N ASP A 300 26.96 9.99 3.66
CA ASP A 300 28.23 9.27 3.80
C ASP A 300 28.08 7.75 3.91
N LYS A 301 26.87 7.27 4.26
CA LYS A 301 26.53 5.86 4.45
C LYS A 301 25.53 5.31 3.44
N ALA A 302 24.87 6.18 2.68
CA ALA A 302 23.82 5.78 1.76
C ALA A 302 24.34 4.83 0.66
N ASP A 303 23.81 3.61 0.65
CA ASP A 303 24.09 2.62 -0.38
C ASP A 303 22.95 2.55 -1.42
N PHE A 304 23.30 2.82 -2.67
CA PHE A 304 22.36 2.69 -3.79
C PHE A 304 22.09 1.23 -4.20
N GLY A 305 22.82 0.26 -3.65
CA GLY A 305 22.51 -1.17 -3.76
C GLY A 305 21.09 -1.52 -3.28
N HIS A 306 20.57 -0.76 -2.32
CA HIS A 306 19.20 -0.90 -1.80
C HIS A 306 18.10 -0.66 -2.85
N ILE A 307 18.40 -0.06 -4.01
CA ILE A 307 17.46 0.05 -5.14
C ILE A 307 16.96 -1.34 -5.56
N LYS A 308 17.87 -2.29 -5.74
CA LYS A 308 17.51 -3.66 -6.18
C LYS A 308 16.80 -4.41 -5.07
N ALA A 309 17.21 -4.21 -3.82
CA ALA A 309 16.59 -4.83 -2.66
C ALA A 309 15.14 -4.35 -2.48
N LEU A 310 14.89 -3.04 -2.56
CA LEU A 310 13.54 -2.48 -2.55
C LEU A 310 12.70 -2.98 -3.74
N GLY A 311 13.26 -3.01 -4.95
CA GLY A 311 12.57 -3.58 -6.11
C GLY A 311 12.21 -5.07 -5.97
N GLY A 312 13.00 -5.83 -5.20
CA GLY A 312 12.81 -7.26 -4.94
C GLY A 312 12.04 -7.62 -3.67
N LEU A 313 11.72 -6.64 -2.82
CA LEU A 313 11.24 -6.83 -1.45
C LEU A 313 10.01 -7.75 -1.34
N LEU A 314 9.07 -7.62 -2.27
CA LEU A 314 7.80 -8.38 -2.26
C LEU A 314 7.81 -9.60 -3.19
N ARG A 315 8.96 -9.99 -3.75
CA ARG A 315 9.10 -11.20 -4.59
C ARG A 315 8.67 -12.50 -3.90
N PRO A 316 8.87 -12.71 -2.59
CA PRO A 316 8.40 -13.93 -1.91
C PRO A 316 6.89 -14.16 -2.03
N PHE A 317 6.09 -13.12 -2.27
CA PHE A 317 4.63 -13.25 -2.41
C PHE A 317 4.19 -13.47 -3.86
N THR A 318 5.12 -13.61 -4.79
CA THR A 318 4.82 -13.75 -6.22
C THR A 318 4.66 -15.20 -6.63
N SER A 319 3.75 -15.43 -7.57
CA SER A 319 3.60 -16.71 -8.26
C SER A 319 3.28 -16.48 -9.73
N ASN A 320 3.74 -17.39 -10.59
CA ASN A 320 3.51 -17.29 -12.04
C ASN A 320 2.02 -17.46 -12.39
N ASN A 321 1.32 -18.33 -11.64
CA ASN A 321 -0.10 -18.61 -11.87
C ASN A 321 -0.99 -17.53 -11.24
N LEU A 322 -0.60 -17.06 -10.05
CA LEU A 322 -1.31 -16.03 -9.28
C LEU A 322 -0.78 -14.63 -9.62
N ASN A 323 -1.04 -13.64 -8.76
CA ASN A 323 -0.59 -12.27 -8.94
C ASN A 323 0.84 -12.06 -8.43
N SER A 324 1.41 -10.91 -8.80
CA SER A 324 2.74 -10.49 -8.37
C SER A 324 2.81 -8.99 -8.19
N PHE A 325 3.73 -8.54 -7.34
CA PHE A 325 4.04 -7.13 -7.17
C PHE A 325 5.06 -6.68 -8.21
N LYS A 326 4.80 -5.54 -8.86
CA LYS A 326 5.74 -4.84 -9.72
C LYS A 326 6.01 -3.43 -9.19
N GLY A 327 7.15 -2.87 -9.59
CA GLY A 327 7.46 -1.48 -9.32
C GLY A 327 6.44 -0.55 -9.98
N GLY A 328 5.84 0.32 -9.17
CA GLY A 328 5.05 1.46 -9.63
C GLY A 328 5.96 2.67 -9.83
N GLU A 329 5.63 3.78 -9.19
CA GLU A 329 6.47 4.98 -9.24
C GLU A 329 7.69 4.84 -8.31
N GLN A 330 8.88 5.13 -8.84
CA GLN A 330 10.16 4.91 -8.15
C GLN A 330 11.09 6.12 -8.27
N THR A 331 12.04 6.28 -7.33
CA THR A 331 13.03 7.38 -7.35
C THR A 331 14.42 6.91 -7.77
N TYR A 332 14.51 5.95 -8.69
CA TYR A 332 15.79 5.36 -9.13
C TYR A 332 16.55 6.21 -10.16
N GLY A 333 15.93 7.29 -10.65
CA GLY A 333 16.50 8.16 -11.67
C GLY A 333 15.81 8.00 -13.02
N TRP A 334 16.45 8.52 -14.04
CA TRP A 334 16.04 8.46 -15.44
C TRP A 334 17.07 7.63 -16.22
N ASP A 335 16.64 7.03 -17.33
CA ASP A 335 17.52 6.15 -18.13
C ASP A 335 18.62 6.95 -18.81
N PHE A 336 18.32 8.20 -19.20
CA PHE A 336 19.26 9.05 -19.91
C PHE A 336 19.67 10.30 -19.13
N PRO A 337 20.97 10.68 -19.13
CA PRO A 337 21.45 11.86 -18.40
C PRO A 337 20.80 13.19 -18.82
N TRP A 338 20.35 13.33 -20.07
CA TRP A 338 19.73 14.56 -20.57
C TRP A 338 18.28 14.76 -20.13
N GLU A 339 17.61 13.71 -19.63
CA GLU A 339 16.22 13.81 -19.16
C GLU A 339 16.09 14.61 -17.85
N ASP A 340 17.18 14.67 -17.08
CA ASP A 340 17.29 15.43 -15.84
C ASP A 340 18.74 15.81 -15.56
N TYR A 341 19.31 16.68 -16.40
CA TYR A 341 20.71 17.11 -16.35
C TYR A 341 21.14 17.59 -14.96
N ASP A 342 20.28 18.36 -14.27
CA ASP A 342 20.55 18.86 -12.93
C ASP A 342 19.96 17.96 -11.82
N LYS A 343 19.38 16.80 -12.11
CA LYS A 343 18.70 15.96 -11.08
C LYS A 343 17.61 16.72 -10.30
N THR A 344 17.09 17.80 -10.86
CA THR A 344 16.09 18.64 -10.20
C THR A 344 14.77 17.89 -10.15
N ARG A 345 14.36 17.26 -11.25
CA ARG A 345 13.10 16.49 -11.30
C ARG A 345 13.14 15.31 -10.33
N LEU A 346 14.28 14.61 -10.24
CA LEU A 346 14.50 13.54 -9.28
C LEU A 346 14.39 14.04 -7.83
N THR A 347 14.95 15.21 -7.54
CA THR A 347 14.89 15.82 -6.20
C THR A 347 13.44 16.13 -5.82
N TRP A 348 12.67 16.77 -6.72
CA TRP A 348 11.24 17.02 -6.52
C TRP A 348 10.45 15.74 -6.30
N LYS A 349 10.72 14.70 -7.08
CA LYS A 349 10.06 13.39 -6.94
C LYS A 349 10.35 12.74 -5.58
N LYS A 350 11.60 12.79 -5.13
CA LYS A 350 11.99 12.32 -3.79
C LYS A 350 11.28 13.13 -2.69
N MET A 351 11.17 14.45 -2.84
CA MET A 351 10.45 15.28 -1.86
C MET A 351 8.95 14.95 -1.81
N ASP A 352 8.29 14.83 -2.97
CA ASP A 352 6.88 14.44 -3.06
C ASP A 352 6.62 13.07 -2.41
N MET A 353 7.49 12.08 -2.68
CA MET A 353 7.40 10.75 -2.06
C MET A 353 7.56 10.79 -0.55
N PHE A 354 8.50 11.59 -0.03
CA PHE A 354 8.72 11.75 1.39
C PHE A 354 7.54 12.43 2.09
N GLU A 355 7.01 13.51 1.51
CA GLU A 355 5.81 14.19 2.02
C GLU A 355 4.60 13.27 2.00
N ALA A 356 4.40 12.53 0.91
CA ALA A 356 3.32 11.56 0.80
C ALA A 356 3.45 10.43 1.83
N TYR A 357 4.66 9.99 2.16
CA TYR A 357 4.90 9.01 3.21
C TYR A 357 4.55 9.58 4.58
N LYS A 358 5.01 10.79 4.90
CA LYS A 358 4.72 11.47 6.17
C LYS A 358 3.22 11.66 6.37
N GLN A 359 2.51 12.06 5.32
CA GLN A 359 1.07 12.28 5.38
C GLN A 359 0.25 10.97 5.29
N ARG A 360 0.89 9.85 4.93
CA ARG A 360 0.23 8.57 4.61
C ARG A 360 -0.81 8.75 3.50
N SER A 361 -0.49 9.59 2.51
CA SER A 361 -1.41 9.92 1.42
C SER A 361 -1.28 8.90 0.30
N TRP A 362 -2.41 8.26 -0.01
CA TRP A 362 -2.57 7.36 -1.15
C TRP A 362 -3.99 7.43 -1.73
N PHE A 363 -5.00 7.36 -0.86
CA PHE A 363 -6.42 7.38 -1.27
C PHE A 363 -6.95 8.80 -1.51
N HIS A 364 -6.32 9.78 -0.84
CA HIS A 364 -6.70 11.19 -0.81
C HIS A 364 -5.49 12.07 -1.11
N LEU A 365 -5.77 13.34 -1.40
CA LEU A 365 -4.74 14.35 -1.63
C LEU A 365 -3.90 14.57 -0.37
N PRO A 366 -2.63 15.00 -0.51
CA PRO A 366 -2.00 15.60 -1.70
C PRO A 366 -1.60 14.61 -2.81
N ARG A 367 -1.28 13.35 -2.47
CA ARG A 367 -0.92 12.32 -3.45
C ARG A 367 -1.99 11.23 -3.51
N LYS A 368 -2.80 11.27 -4.56
CA LYS A 368 -3.86 10.28 -4.83
C LYS A 368 -3.42 9.32 -5.93
N LEU A 369 -3.30 8.04 -5.58
CA LEU A 369 -2.91 6.97 -6.49
C LEU A 369 -4.05 5.97 -6.67
N LYS A 370 -3.94 5.13 -7.71
CA LYS A 370 -4.88 4.02 -7.91
C LYS A 370 -4.51 2.91 -6.92
N PRO A 371 -5.37 2.59 -5.93
CA PRO A 371 -5.14 1.44 -5.09
C PRO A 371 -5.49 0.15 -5.84
N PHE A 372 -4.91 -0.95 -5.38
CA PHE A 372 -5.27 -2.32 -5.77
C PHE A 372 -5.99 -3.00 -4.61
N VAL A 373 -6.63 -4.15 -4.84
CA VAL A 373 -7.29 -4.89 -3.76
C VAL A 373 -6.37 -5.99 -3.23
N LEU A 374 -6.31 -6.14 -1.91
CA LEU A 374 -5.82 -7.33 -1.24
C LEU A 374 -6.87 -7.81 -0.24
N THR A 375 -7.04 -9.12 -0.12
CA THR A 375 -7.87 -9.74 0.90
C THR A 375 -7.18 -9.75 2.26
N THR A 376 -7.93 -10.03 3.32
CA THR A 376 -7.36 -10.22 4.66
C THR A 376 -6.34 -11.33 4.73
N GLU A 377 -6.52 -12.40 3.95
CA GLU A 377 -5.58 -13.51 3.84
C GLU A 377 -4.24 -13.04 3.23
N GLU A 378 -4.29 -12.26 2.15
CA GLU A 378 -3.13 -11.69 1.49
C GLU A 378 -2.42 -10.64 2.37
N LEU A 379 -3.19 -9.77 3.03
CA LEU A 379 -2.67 -8.78 3.97
C LEU A 379 -2.00 -9.44 5.18
N ALA A 380 -2.62 -10.49 5.73
CA ALA A 380 -2.04 -11.27 6.82
C ALA A 380 -0.77 -12.01 6.40
N THR A 381 -0.56 -12.24 5.10
CA THR A 381 0.67 -12.86 4.61
C THR A 381 1.83 -11.86 4.50
N ILE A 382 1.54 -10.59 4.20
CA ILE A 382 2.57 -9.54 4.02
C ILE A 382 2.83 -8.72 5.29
N TYR A 383 1.90 -8.74 6.24
CA TYR A 383 2.01 -8.08 7.53
C TYR A 383 1.46 -9.00 8.60
N HIS A 384 2.32 -9.81 9.20
CA HIS A 384 2.06 -10.58 10.42
C HIS A 384 3.28 -10.56 11.34
N PHE A 385 3.08 -10.99 12.58
CA PHE A 385 4.19 -11.12 13.51
C PHE A 385 4.92 -12.44 13.26
N PRO A 386 6.23 -12.40 12.98
CA PRO A 386 6.98 -13.61 12.69
C PRO A 386 7.03 -14.54 13.90
N GLY A 387 7.00 -15.85 13.64
CA GLY A 387 7.23 -16.86 14.68
C GLY A 387 8.71 -16.94 15.10
N GLY A 388 9.03 -17.94 15.92
CA GLY A 388 10.40 -18.18 16.42
C GLY A 388 11.46 -18.45 15.33
N VAL A 389 11.04 -18.70 14.09
CA VAL A 389 11.92 -18.97 12.92
C VAL A 389 12.76 -17.74 12.54
N ALA A 390 12.20 -16.54 12.68
CA ALA A 390 12.97 -15.31 12.45
C ALA A 390 13.87 -15.07 13.67
N GLN A 391 15.13 -15.50 13.62
CA GLN A 391 16.10 -15.33 14.72
C GLN A 391 16.87 -14.00 14.66
N THR A 392 16.36 -12.99 13.95
CA THR A 392 17.07 -11.72 13.77
C THR A 392 17.38 -11.08 15.14
N PRO A 393 18.66 -10.97 15.54
CA PRO A 393 19.05 -10.56 16.89
C PRO A 393 18.72 -9.08 17.17
N THR A 394 18.59 -8.27 16.12
CA THR A 394 18.22 -6.85 16.14
C THR A 394 16.74 -6.61 16.41
N PHE A 395 15.93 -7.65 16.54
CA PHE A 395 14.54 -7.51 16.91
C PHE A 395 14.45 -7.19 18.41
N GLY A 396 13.90 -6.03 18.76
CA GLY A 396 13.69 -5.59 20.15
C GLY A 396 12.62 -6.44 20.86
N ARG A 397 12.93 -7.72 21.11
CA ARG A 397 11.99 -8.69 21.71
C ARG A 397 11.88 -8.47 23.20
N ILE A 398 10.66 -8.35 23.70
CA ILE A 398 10.39 -8.33 25.15
C ILE A 398 10.69 -9.74 25.71
N PRO A 399 11.35 -9.88 26.88
CA PRO A 399 11.52 -11.19 27.53
C PRO A 399 10.15 -11.84 27.79
N SER A 400 9.99 -13.11 27.41
CA SER A 400 8.68 -13.75 27.20
C SER A 400 7.86 -14.06 28.47
N ARG A 401 8.31 -13.63 29.66
CA ARG A 401 7.57 -13.80 30.92
C ARG A 401 7.91 -12.70 31.92
N LYS A 402 6.93 -11.85 32.26
CA LYS A 402 6.84 -11.33 33.63
C LYS A 402 6.38 -12.50 34.46
N SER A 403 7.22 -12.99 35.37
CA SER A 403 6.81 -13.99 36.36
C SER A 403 5.51 -13.52 36.99
N GLU A 404 4.48 -14.36 37.01
CA GLU A 404 3.36 -14.13 37.91
C GLU A 404 3.95 -13.86 39.30
N ALA A 405 3.46 -12.82 39.97
CA ALA A 405 3.88 -12.55 41.33
C ALA A 405 3.54 -13.81 42.16
N PRO A 406 4.49 -14.38 42.92
CA PRO A 406 4.20 -15.55 43.73
C PRO A 406 3.02 -15.23 44.65
N VAL A 407 2.05 -16.14 44.71
CA VAL A 407 0.76 -15.99 45.41
C VAL A 407 0.91 -15.76 46.94
N ASN A 408 2.14 -15.83 47.47
CA ASN A 408 2.50 -15.62 48.86
C ASN A 408 3.25 -14.29 49.09
N LEU A 409 2.63 -13.17 48.74
CA LEU A 409 2.99 -11.91 49.40
C LEU A 409 2.13 -11.80 50.67
N PRO A 410 2.72 -11.80 51.89
CA PRO A 410 1.97 -11.43 53.07
C PRO A 410 1.52 -9.97 52.92
N VAL A 411 0.24 -9.73 53.23
CA VAL A 411 -0.41 -8.41 53.22
C VAL A 411 0.28 -7.46 54.18
#